data_AF-A0A8H4VPH9-F1
#
_entry.id   AF-A0A8H4VPH9-F1
#
_cell.length_a   1.000
_cell.length_b   1.000
_cell.length_c   1.000
_cell.angle_alpha   90.00
_cell.angle_beta   90.00
_cell.angle_gamma   90.00
#
_symmetry.space_group_name_H-M   'P 1'
#
loop_
_entity.id
_entity.type
_entity.pdbx_description
1 polymer ?
#
loop_
_entity_poly.entity_id
_entity_poly.type
_entity_poly.pdbx_seq_one_letter_code
_entity_poly.pdbx_strand_id
1 'polypeptide(L)'
;MLRAESNAIPAHVDVTSRVLSRLYLNRIADHRVQIESPPHSCVLNLILPTQHWPLMSTPRADGERKIFLPIAEMEGMKCAYESCSTTSQDAQLRLCAGCKQAVYCSSQCQKLDWKKSHKPACGKTQIINLESYHPILGYISHLCHEHPAVPVHFALKEYIRYIELPPDEEGEISPLVMHGLPLPPGSTPLEEWCTTEVSHDDRLRLRHRLKYDGHVLPIVLATCVALAAELYATDVSSSTANEKRLRLSIANSPVTDFGIVTGIADVGDENRLAFQNIITGEWSVNQSPEDHYWIYFKTLAGHDFFVDYGMFSFNFPGMLNIKPYKFPLMDGVDEIPGFFFTTATNVTAPTVLDGGVWIEDNRFSVLRESTLESFFKLTCESALADKAAMTALYSFMDKVSDHDCTALDTNLLKVFVQIARKTIRSNVVGKQYLEFPERPRLVFWPPPEVPDDPQIEQRTVKRVKVLARKINKGEITRWEAQDMFIAWQKKQKAKKK
;
A
#
# COMPACT_ATOMS: atom_id res chain seq x y z
N MET A 1 26.41 38.89 -30.12
CA MET A 1 26.12 39.77 -28.97
C MET A 1 24.62 40.01 -28.87
N LEU A 2 23.87 39.05 -28.35
CA LEU A 2 22.49 39.23 -27.89
C LEU A 2 22.34 38.38 -26.63
N ARG A 3 22.26 39.04 -25.47
CA ARG A 3 21.93 38.44 -24.17
C ARG A 3 20.41 38.30 -24.12
N ALA A 4 19.92 37.12 -23.80
CA ALA A 4 18.54 36.90 -23.40
C ALA A 4 18.47 37.02 -21.87
N GLU A 5 17.66 37.95 -21.39
CA GLU A 5 17.38 38.15 -19.97
C GLU A 5 16.34 37.12 -19.51
N SER A 6 16.67 36.38 -18.45
CA SER A 6 15.77 35.50 -17.73
C SER A 6 14.96 36.29 -16.72
N ASN A 7 13.64 36.37 -16.92
CA ASN A 7 12.73 36.89 -15.89
C ASN A 7 12.41 35.77 -14.89
N ALA A 8 12.86 35.96 -13.66
CA ALA A 8 12.48 35.16 -12.50
C ALA A 8 11.04 35.52 -12.07
N ILE A 9 10.21 34.51 -11.86
CA ILE A 9 8.89 34.63 -11.23
C ILE A 9 9.09 34.38 -9.72
N PRO A 10 8.62 35.24 -8.80
CA PRO A 10 8.73 34.97 -7.38
C PRO A 10 7.67 33.94 -6.95
N ALA A 11 8.13 32.89 -6.25
CA ALA A 11 7.27 31.96 -5.54
C ALA A 11 6.66 32.66 -4.30
N HIS A 12 5.39 33.02 -4.39
CA HIS A 12 4.57 33.29 -3.21
C HIS A 12 3.83 32.01 -2.83
N VAL A 13 4.24 31.41 -1.72
CA VAL A 13 3.61 30.24 -1.09
C VAL A 13 2.23 30.64 -0.58
N ASP A 14 1.20 29.91 -1.04
CA ASP A 14 -0.20 30.22 -0.83
C ASP A 14 -0.74 29.52 0.44
N VAL A 15 -1.14 30.33 1.42
CA VAL A 15 -1.73 29.93 2.71
C VAL A 15 -3.17 29.42 2.55
N THR A 16 -3.78 29.52 1.36
CA THR A 16 -5.19 29.14 1.12
C THR A 16 -5.45 27.63 1.01
N SER A 17 -4.43 26.82 0.69
CA SER A 17 -4.55 25.35 0.63
C SER A 17 -5.02 24.72 1.94
N ARG A 18 -4.49 25.21 3.09
CA ARG A 18 -4.79 24.64 4.43
C ARG A 18 -6.21 24.92 4.93
N VAL A 19 -6.89 25.95 4.43
CA VAL A 19 -8.26 26.30 4.85
C VAL A 19 -9.31 25.50 4.06
N LEU A 20 -9.02 25.16 2.81
CA LEU A 20 -9.94 24.43 1.94
C LEU A 20 -10.04 22.94 2.27
N SER A 21 -8.93 22.30 2.70
CA SER A 21 -8.97 20.92 3.23
C SER A 21 -9.80 20.80 4.52
N ARG A 22 -9.83 21.85 5.37
CA ARG A 22 -10.64 21.88 6.61
C ARG A 22 -12.14 22.04 6.36
N LEU A 23 -12.56 22.83 5.37
CA LEU A 23 -13.99 23.06 5.11
C LEU A 23 -14.70 21.89 4.40
N TYR A 24 -13.96 21.03 3.68
CA TYR A 24 -14.55 19.92 2.93
C TYR A 24 -14.76 18.63 3.75
N LEU A 25 -13.91 18.35 4.75
CA LEU A 25 -14.12 17.22 5.69
C LEU A 25 -15.44 17.35 6.45
N ASN A 26 -15.88 18.57 6.74
CA ASN A 26 -17.18 18.83 7.36
C ASN A 26 -18.38 18.54 6.43
N ARG A 27 -18.18 18.47 5.11
CA ARG A 27 -19.27 18.21 4.13
C ARG A 27 -19.51 16.72 3.87
N ILE A 28 -18.51 15.87 4.10
CA ILE A 28 -18.65 14.39 4.05
C ILE A 28 -19.31 13.87 5.35
N ALA A 29 -19.21 14.62 6.45
CA ALA A 29 -19.81 14.28 7.74
C ALA A 29 -21.36 14.34 7.76
N ASP A 30 -22.03 14.86 6.72
CA ASP A 30 -23.51 14.93 6.63
C ASP A 30 -24.19 13.60 6.22
N HIS A 31 -23.42 12.51 6.08
CA HIS A 31 -23.94 11.14 5.98
C HIS A 31 -23.52 10.30 7.19
N ARG A 32 -23.88 10.77 8.40
CA ARG A 32 -23.79 9.96 9.63
C ARG A 32 -24.80 8.81 9.59
N VAL A 33 -24.35 7.63 9.19
CA VAL A 33 -24.95 6.38 9.65
C VAL A 33 -24.43 6.16 11.07
N GLN A 34 -25.31 6.02 12.06
CA GLN A 34 -24.93 5.61 13.41
C GLN A 34 -24.29 4.21 13.32
N ILE A 35 -22.99 4.13 13.53
CA ILE A 35 -22.27 2.87 13.68
C ILE A 35 -22.23 2.57 15.17
N GLU A 36 -22.98 1.56 15.60
CA GLU A 36 -22.77 0.97 16.91
C GLU A 36 -21.44 0.20 16.88
N SER A 37 -20.49 0.62 17.72
CA SER A 37 -19.19 -0.02 17.88
C SER A 37 -19.39 -1.42 18.49
N PRO A 38 -18.96 -2.52 17.86
CA PRO A 38 -19.01 -3.83 18.50
C PRO A 38 -17.99 -3.89 19.66
N PRO A 39 -18.24 -4.69 20.71
CA PRO A 39 -17.31 -4.84 21.82
C PRO A 39 -16.03 -5.57 21.38
N HIS A 40 -14.93 -4.83 21.25
CA HIS A 40 -13.61 -5.37 20.94
C HIS A 40 -12.86 -5.76 22.23
N SER A 41 -13.03 -7.00 22.68
CA SER A 41 -12.25 -7.57 23.80
C SER A 41 -11.47 -8.85 23.46
N CYS A 42 -11.28 -9.19 22.18
CA CYS A 42 -10.62 -10.44 21.77
C CYS A 42 -9.65 -10.24 20.60
N VAL A 43 -8.40 -9.80 20.85
CA VAL A 43 -7.35 -9.92 19.80
C VAL A 43 -5.96 -10.31 20.34
N LEU A 44 -5.62 -10.11 21.63
CA LEU A 44 -4.22 -10.26 22.06
C LEU A 44 -3.76 -11.67 22.47
N ASN A 45 -4.52 -12.74 22.20
CA ASN A 45 -4.10 -14.13 22.45
C ASN A 45 -4.26 -15.07 21.24
N LEU A 46 -4.41 -14.55 20.03
CA LEU A 46 -4.12 -15.33 18.82
C LEU A 46 -2.60 -15.41 18.66
N ILE A 47 -1.95 -16.20 19.53
CA ILE A 47 -0.94 -17.11 19.01
C ILE A 47 -1.72 -17.82 17.91
N LEU A 48 -1.54 -17.44 16.64
CA LEU A 48 -1.97 -18.26 15.53
C LEU A 48 -1.46 -19.64 15.94
N PRO A 49 -2.33 -20.60 16.30
CA PRO A 49 -1.85 -21.95 16.39
C PRO A 49 -1.16 -22.16 15.03
N THR A 50 -0.20 -23.05 14.95
CA THR A 50 0.03 -23.73 13.69
C THR A 50 -1.27 -24.47 13.34
N GLN A 51 -2.35 -23.74 13.04
CA GLN A 51 -3.51 -24.19 12.34
C GLN A 51 -2.90 -24.53 11.00
N HIS A 52 -2.54 -25.81 10.91
CA HIS A 52 -2.36 -26.52 9.68
C HIS A 52 -3.50 -26.05 8.79
N TRP A 53 -3.19 -25.11 7.90
CA TRP A 53 -4.06 -24.80 6.79
C TRP A 53 -4.49 -26.16 6.25
N PRO A 54 -5.79 -26.44 6.08
CA PRO A 54 -6.22 -27.70 5.51
C PRO A 54 -5.41 -27.87 4.23
N LEU A 55 -4.47 -28.80 4.24
CA LEU A 55 -3.46 -29.03 3.21
C LEU A 55 -4.13 -29.70 2.00
N MET A 56 -5.29 -29.14 1.60
CA MET A 56 -6.20 -29.68 0.60
C MET A 56 -5.92 -29.13 -0.79
N SER A 57 -4.91 -28.27 -0.94
CA SER A 57 -4.29 -28.12 -2.25
C SER A 57 -3.35 -29.31 -2.45
N THR A 58 -3.82 -30.33 -3.16
CA THR A 58 -2.95 -31.39 -3.70
C THR A 58 -1.77 -30.72 -4.40
N PRO A 59 -0.52 -31.13 -4.11
CA PRO A 59 0.65 -30.63 -4.84
C PRO A 59 0.39 -30.73 -6.34
N ARG A 60 0.67 -29.66 -7.09
CA ARG A 60 0.71 -29.78 -8.56
C ARG A 60 1.84 -30.72 -8.92
N ALA A 61 1.66 -31.50 -9.98
CA ALA A 61 2.79 -32.22 -10.58
C ALA A 61 3.87 -31.19 -10.94
N ASP A 62 5.15 -31.55 -10.74
CA ASP A 62 6.34 -30.70 -10.97
C ASP A 62 6.59 -30.42 -12.47
N GLY A 63 5.56 -29.89 -13.15
CA GLY A 63 5.64 -29.44 -14.52
C GLY A 63 6.41 -28.14 -14.64
N GLU A 64 7.19 -28.01 -15.71
CA GLU A 64 7.80 -26.73 -16.08
C GLU A 64 6.70 -25.69 -16.32
N ARG A 65 6.81 -24.55 -15.63
CA ARG A 65 5.88 -23.43 -15.77
C ARG A 65 6.45 -22.43 -16.75
N LYS A 66 5.60 -21.85 -17.59
CA LYS A 66 6.00 -20.78 -18.51
C LYS A 66 5.21 -19.53 -18.22
N ILE A 67 5.91 -18.40 -18.10
CA ILE A 67 5.27 -17.08 -18.07
C ILE A 67 4.84 -16.74 -19.50
N PHE A 68 3.59 -16.32 -19.62
CA PHE A 68 3.07 -15.81 -20.88
C PHE A 68 2.92 -14.30 -20.75
N LEU A 69 3.95 -13.57 -21.21
CA LEU A 69 3.95 -12.12 -21.19
C LEU A 69 2.80 -11.57 -22.05
N PRO A 70 2.02 -10.61 -21.54
CA PRO A 70 1.10 -9.86 -22.37
C PRO A 70 1.85 -9.07 -23.45
N ILE A 71 1.10 -8.76 -24.51
CA ILE A 71 1.39 -7.69 -25.45
C ILE A 71 1.80 -6.44 -24.65
N ALA A 72 3.02 -5.93 -24.87
CA ALA A 72 3.54 -4.80 -24.09
C ALA A 72 2.82 -3.50 -24.43
N GLU A 73 2.82 -3.16 -25.72
CA GLU A 73 2.32 -1.89 -26.24
C GLU A 73 1.70 -2.12 -27.63
N MET A 74 0.75 -1.28 -28.04
CA MET A 74 0.10 -1.39 -29.34
C MET A 74 0.99 -0.91 -30.50
N GLU A 75 2.01 -0.10 -30.23
CA GLU A 75 2.88 0.46 -31.25
C GLU A 75 3.82 -0.60 -31.84
N GLY A 76 3.97 -0.60 -33.17
CA GLY A 76 4.75 -1.60 -33.89
C GLY A 76 4.09 -2.98 -34.01
N MET A 77 2.86 -3.15 -33.48
CA MET A 77 2.14 -4.40 -33.58
C MET A 77 1.65 -4.67 -35.00
N LYS A 78 1.65 -5.95 -35.38
CA LYS A 78 1.09 -6.44 -36.64
C LYS A 78 -0.27 -7.06 -36.39
N CYS A 79 -1.15 -6.99 -37.38
CA CYS A 79 -2.37 -7.77 -37.39
C CYS A 79 -2.06 -9.26 -37.12
N ALA A 80 -2.77 -9.89 -36.19
CA ALA A 80 -2.55 -11.29 -35.82
C ALA A 80 -2.94 -12.27 -36.94
N TYR A 81 -3.70 -11.83 -37.95
CA TYR A 81 -3.95 -12.64 -39.14
C TYR A 81 -2.70 -12.68 -40.01
N GLU A 82 -2.03 -13.83 -40.06
CA GLU A 82 -0.74 -14.04 -40.73
C GLU A 82 -0.66 -13.53 -42.18
N SER A 83 -1.77 -13.58 -42.93
CA SER A 83 -1.81 -13.09 -44.32
C SER A 83 -2.04 -11.59 -44.46
N CYS A 84 -2.12 -10.86 -43.35
CA CYS A 84 -2.28 -9.41 -43.29
C CYS A 84 -0.99 -8.77 -42.80
N SER A 85 -0.41 -7.87 -43.61
CA SER A 85 0.80 -7.13 -43.26
C SER A 85 0.52 -5.80 -42.56
N THR A 86 -0.74 -5.44 -42.34
CA THR A 86 -1.14 -4.18 -41.70
C THR A 86 -0.57 -4.08 -40.29
N THR A 87 0.10 -2.97 -40.02
CA THR A 87 0.67 -2.64 -38.71
C THR A 87 -0.22 -1.63 -37.96
N SER A 88 0.14 -1.34 -36.70
CA SER A 88 -0.49 -0.27 -35.91
C SER A 88 -0.29 1.12 -36.50
N GLN A 89 0.72 1.32 -37.36
CA GLN A 89 0.94 2.58 -38.07
C GLN A 89 -0.03 2.75 -39.25
N ASP A 90 -0.43 1.62 -39.86
CA ASP A 90 -1.30 1.62 -41.04
C ASP A 90 -2.79 1.66 -40.68
N ALA A 91 -3.17 1.14 -39.50
CA ALA A 91 -4.56 1.08 -39.06
C ALA A 91 -4.69 1.02 -37.53
N GLN A 92 -5.84 1.51 -37.03
CA GLN A 92 -6.22 1.32 -35.64
C GLN A 92 -6.55 -0.16 -35.37
N LEU A 93 -5.62 -0.85 -34.70
CA LEU A 93 -5.80 -2.25 -34.33
C LEU A 93 -6.82 -2.41 -33.19
N ARG A 94 -7.62 -3.47 -33.25
CA ARG A 94 -8.64 -3.82 -32.26
C ARG A 94 -8.30 -5.15 -31.61
N LEU A 95 -8.47 -5.22 -30.29
CA LEU A 95 -8.30 -6.46 -29.54
C LEU A 95 -9.43 -7.45 -29.84
N CYS A 96 -9.09 -8.74 -29.80
CA CYS A 96 -10.08 -9.80 -29.77
C CYS A 96 -11.00 -9.61 -28.55
N ALA A 97 -12.29 -9.41 -28.78
CA ALA A 97 -13.28 -9.22 -27.71
C ALA A 97 -13.36 -10.41 -26.74
N GLY A 98 -13.01 -11.62 -27.18
CA GLY A 98 -13.05 -12.84 -26.35
C GLY A 98 -11.84 -12.97 -25.43
N CYS A 99 -10.63 -13.07 -26.00
CA CYS A 99 -9.42 -13.38 -25.23
C CYS A 99 -8.55 -12.16 -24.87
N LYS A 100 -8.75 -11.02 -25.56
CA LYS A 100 -7.94 -9.80 -25.46
C LYS A 100 -6.42 -10.02 -25.61
N GLN A 101 -6.01 -11.06 -26.35
CA GLN A 101 -4.60 -11.44 -26.57
C GLN A 101 -4.16 -11.35 -28.04
N ALA A 102 -5.07 -11.10 -28.97
CA ALA A 102 -4.78 -10.92 -30.38
C ALA A 102 -5.32 -9.56 -30.82
N VAL A 103 -4.62 -8.91 -31.75
CA VAL A 103 -4.97 -7.60 -32.30
C VAL A 103 -5.21 -7.71 -33.81
N TYR A 104 -6.22 -7.01 -34.33
CA TYR A 104 -6.64 -7.09 -35.72
C TYR A 104 -6.92 -5.71 -36.28
N CYS A 105 -6.51 -5.45 -37.53
CA CYS A 105 -6.85 -4.20 -38.23
C CYS A 105 -8.34 -4.13 -38.63
N SER A 106 -9.04 -5.27 -38.72
CA SER A 106 -10.44 -5.34 -39.11
C SER A 106 -11.15 -6.58 -38.56
N SER A 107 -12.48 -6.52 -38.51
CA SER A 107 -13.33 -7.68 -38.16
C SER A 107 -13.22 -8.81 -39.19
N GLN A 108 -12.87 -8.49 -40.45
CA GLN A 108 -12.60 -9.48 -41.49
C GLN A 108 -11.34 -10.28 -41.17
N CYS A 109 -10.23 -9.61 -40.83
CA CYS A 109 -8.99 -10.30 -40.42
C CYS A 109 -9.22 -11.19 -39.19
N GLN A 110 -9.98 -10.71 -38.21
CA GLN A 110 -10.36 -11.52 -37.05
C GLN A 110 -11.16 -12.78 -37.46
N LYS A 111 -12.15 -12.67 -38.36
CA LYS A 111 -12.94 -13.83 -38.83
C LYS A 111 -12.10 -14.83 -39.61
N LEU A 112 -11.13 -14.36 -40.40
CA LEU A 112 -10.21 -15.22 -41.16
C LEU A 112 -9.26 -15.96 -40.22
N ASP A 113 -8.60 -15.25 -39.30
CA ASP A 113 -7.75 -15.87 -38.28
C ASP A 113 -8.55 -16.80 -37.36
N TRP A 114 -9.80 -16.46 -37.03
CA TRP A 114 -10.71 -17.34 -36.27
C TRP A 114 -10.85 -18.72 -36.90
N LYS A 115 -11.13 -18.77 -38.22
CA LYS A 115 -11.28 -20.03 -38.95
C LYS A 115 -9.96 -20.78 -39.10
N LYS A 116 -8.85 -20.06 -39.24
CA LYS A 116 -7.52 -20.64 -39.50
C LYS A 116 -6.86 -21.19 -38.23
N SER A 117 -6.78 -20.40 -37.17
CA SER A 117 -5.87 -20.66 -36.04
C SER A 117 -6.36 -20.18 -34.68
N HIS A 118 -7.16 -19.12 -34.59
CA HIS A 118 -7.45 -18.48 -33.31
C HIS A 118 -8.51 -19.21 -32.47
N LYS A 119 -9.48 -19.88 -33.11
CA LYS A 119 -10.62 -20.52 -32.42
C LYS A 119 -10.22 -21.47 -31.27
N PRO A 120 -9.21 -22.36 -31.41
CA PRO A 120 -8.79 -23.24 -30.31
C PRO A 120 -8.12 -22.53 -29.13
N ALA A 121 -7.64 -21.29 -29.30
CA ALA A 121 -6.96 -20.53 -28.27
C ALA A 121 -7.85 -19.46 -27.62
N CYS A 122 -8.86 -18.97 -28.33
CA CYS A 122 -9.75 -17.94 -27.82
C CYS A 122 -10.65 -18.45 -26.68
N GLY A 123 -10.91 -17.59 -25.68
CA GLY A 123 -11.74 -17.94 -24.52
C GLY A 123 -11.06 -18.82 -23.47
N LYS A 124 -9.82 -19.27 -23.74
CA LYS A 124 -8.95 -19.94 -22.74
C LYS A 124 -8.30 -18.97 -21.76
N THR A 125 -8.63 -17.69 -21.82
CA THR A 125 -8.13 -16.67 -20.93
C THR A 125 -9.30 -16.09 -20.17
N GLN A 126 -9.25 -16.16 -18.85
CA GLN A 126 -10.18 -15.53 -17.94
C GLN A 126 -9.58 -14.21 -17.45
N ILE A 127 -10.39 -13.15 -17.55
CA ILE A 127 -10.00 -11.80 -17.20
C ILE A 127 -10.54 -11.50 -15.80
N ILE A 128 -9.69 -10.99 -14.92
CA ILE A 128 -10.02 -10.53 -13.57
C ILE A 128 -9.96 -9.00 -13.59
N ASN A 129 -11.03 -8.32 -13.15
CA ASN A 129 -11.01 -6.87 -13.00
C ASN A 129 -10.18 -6.50 -11.76
N LEU A 130 -9.06 -5.80 -11.95
CA LEU A 130 -8.19 -5.38 -10.86
C LEU A 130 -8.87 -4.41 -9.90
N GLU A 131 -9.79 -3.56 -10.36
CA GLU A 131 -10.54 -2.64 -9.47
C GLU A 131 -11.38 -3.41 -8.44
N SER A 132 -11.96 -4.55 -8.83
CA SER A 132 -12.66 -5.44 -7.90
C SER A 132 -11.69 -6.28 -7.07
N TYR A 133 -10.52 -6.61 -7.65
CA TYR A 133 -9.56 -7.57 -7.10
C TYR A 133 -8.59 -6.96 -6.07
N HIS A 134 -8.21 -5.69 -6.19
CA HIS A 134 -7.13 -5.11 -5.39
C HIS A 134 -7.29 -5.23 -3.86
N PRO A 135 -8.50 -5.34 -3.26
CA PRO A 135 -8.60 -5.60 -1.82
C PRO A 135 -7.95 -6.90 -1.36
N ILE A 136 -7.80 -7.90 -2.25
CA ILE A 136 -7.00 -9.09 -1.91
C ILE A 136 -5.51 -8.78 -1.77
N LEU A 137 -5.00 -7.78 -2.51
CA LEU A 137 -3.60 -7.36 -2.41
C LEU A 137 -3.36 -6.61 -1.09
N GLY A 138 -4.34 -5.79 -0.68
CA GLY A 138 -4.32 -5.16 0.64
C GLY A 138 -4.39 -6.21 1.73
N TYR A 139 -5.22 -7.24 1.54
CA TYR A 139 -5.34 -8.34 2.48
C TYR A 139 -4.03 -9.11 2.64
N ILE A 140 -3.28 -9.30 1.54
CA ILE A 140 -1.93 -9.87 1.58
C ILE A 140 -0.99 -8.98 2.39
N SER A 141 -0.99 -7.66 2.15
CA SER A 141 -0.19 -6.71 2.96
C SER A 141 -0.53 -6.83 4.44
N HIS A 142 -1.81 -6.86 4.79
CA HIS A 142 -2.26 -7.06 6.16
C HIS A 142 -1.71 -8.36 6.78
N LEU A 143 -1.87 -9.49 6.08
CA LEU A 143 -1.36 -10.78 6.56
C LEU A 143 0.16 -10.78 6.75
N CYS A 144 0.89 -10.02 5.94
CA CYS A 144 2.34 -9.89 6.07
C CYS A 144 2.69 -9.12 7.34
N HIS A 145 2.04 -7.98 7.62
CA HIS A 145 2.26 -7.21 8.87
C HIS A 145 1.87 -7.98 10.14
N GLU A 146 0.84 -8.84 10.07
CA GLU A 146 0.42 -9.71 11.18
C GLU A 146 1.28 -10.97 11.33
N HIS A 147 2.20 -11.23 10.42
CA HIS A 147 2.94 -12.48 10.45
C HIS A 147 3.89 -12.52 11.66
N PRO A 148 3.96 -13.62 12.43
CA PRO A 148 4.82 -13.71 13.62
C PRO A 148 6.33 -13.53 13.39
N ALA A 149 6.78 -13.64 12.14
CA ALA A 149 8.16 -13.35 11.75
C ALA A 149 8.48 -11.85 11.70
N VAL A 150 7.46 -11.00 11.60
CA VAL A 150 7.63 -9.54 11.66
C VAL A 150 7.95 -9.16 13.11
N PRO A 151 9.08 -8.48 13.37
CA PRO A 151 9.35 -7.98 14.69
C PRO A 151 8.27 -7.00 15.12
N VAL A 152 7.63 -7.28 16.25
CA VAL A 152 6.67 -6.32 16.83
C VAL A 152 7.40 -4.99 17.07
N HIS A 153 6.84 -3.91 16.52
CA HIS A 153 7.36 -2.55 16.63
C HIS A 153 7.69 -2.21 18.10
N PHE A 154 8.85 -1.62 18.36
CA PHE A 154 9.33 -1.39 19.74
C PHE A 154 8.35 -0.56 20.58
N ALA A 155 7.74 0.47 19.99
CA ALA A 155 6.73 1.29 20.65
C ALA A 155 5.43 0.54 21.03
N LEU A 156 5.18 -0.65 20.47
CA LEU A 156 4.05 -1.52 20.87
C LEU A 156 4.40 -2.40 22.08
N LYS A 157 5.67 -2.49 22.47
CA LYS A 157 6.16 -3.28 23.62
C LYS A 157 6.38 -2.42 24.87
N GLU A 158 6.21 -1.13 24.73
CA GLU A 158 6.57 -0.14 25.75
C GLU A 158 5.40 0.79 26.02
N TYR A 159 5.39 1.37 27.22
CA TYR A 159 4.50 2.47 27.53
C TYR A 159 4.82 3.64 26.62
N ILE A 160 3.80 4.13 25.92
CA ILE A 160 3.95 5.32 25.09
C ILE A 160 3.25 6.51 25.72
N ARG A 161 3.88 7.67 25.52
CA ARG A 161 3.28 8.97 25.77
C ARG A 161 3.28 9.73 24.45
N TYR A 162 2.10 9.84 23.85
CA TYR A 162 1.88 10.60 22.62
C TYR A 162 1.76 12.10 22.89
N ILE A 163 2.75 12.88 22.47
CA ILE A 163 2.75 14.32 22.60
C ILE A 163 2.64 14.93 21.22
N GLU A 164 1.55 15.64 20.99
CA GLU A 164 1.49 16.61 19.91
C GLU A 164 2.44 17.73 20.27
N LEU A 165 3.61 17.72 19.61
CA LEU A 165 4.49 18.85 19.68
C LEU A 165 3.81 20.01 18.95
N PRO A 166 4.00 21.21 19.46
CA PRO A 166 3.49 22.36 18.77
C PRO A 166 4.46 22.78 17.65
N PRO A 167 4.00 23.56 16.64
CA PRO A 167 4.87 23.99 15.56
C PRO A 167 6.04 24.77 16.11
N ASP A 168 7.23 24.41 15.64
CA ASP A 168 8.43 25.21 15.85
C ASP A 168 8.38 26.51 15.03
N GLU A 169 9.49 27.24 14.99
CA GLU A 169 9.56 28.52 14.25
C GLU A 169 9.54 28.31 12.72
N GLU A 170 9.87 27.10 12.26
CA GLU A 170 9.91 26.69 10.85
C GLU A 170 8.56 26.08 10.42
N GLY A 171 7.69 25.74 11.38
CA GLY A 171 6.34 25.24 11.16
C GLY A 171 6.27 23.73 10.99
N GLU A 172 7.37 23.02 11.25
CA GLU A 172 7.47 21.57 11.20
C GLU A 172 6.98 21.00 12.53
N ILE A 173 6.07 20.02 12.47
CA ILE A 173 5.53 19.35 13.65
C ILE A 173 5.61 17.86 13.40
N SER A 174 6.55 17.10 13.96
CA SER A 174 6.34 15.66 14.05
C SER A 174 5.66 15.32 15.38
N PRO A 175 4.52 14.60 15.40
CA PRO A 175 4.02 13.97 16.60
C PRO A 175 5.12 13.16 17.29
N LEU A 176 5.38 13.50 18.56
CA LEU A 176 6.42 12.86 19.36
C LEU A 176 5.83 11.72 20.17
N VAL A 177 6.36 10.53 19.96
CA VAL A 177 6.05 9.34 20.76
C VAL A 177 7.20 9.08 21.70
N MET A 178 7.01 9.39 22.98
CA MET A 178 7.99 9.05 24.00
C MET A 178 7.77 7.62 24.49
N HIS A 179 8.83 6.83 24.56
CA HIS A 179 8.81 5.41 24.94
C HIS A 179 10.01 5.06 25.82
N GLY A 180 10.12 3.84 26.34
CA GLY A 180 11.32 3.36 27.06
C GLY A 180 11.02 2.49 28.28
N LEU A 181 9.79 2.50 28.79
CA LEU A 181 9.40 1.61 29.90
C LEU A 181 8.70 0.37 29.32
N PRO A 182 9.17 -0.85 29.61
CA PRO A 182 8.56 -2.06 29.09
C PRO A 182 7.14 -2.24 29.65
N LEU A 183 6.22 -2.70 28.79
CA LEU A 183 4.89 -3.11 29.21
C LEU A 183 4.94 -4.40 30.04
N PRO A 184 4.16 -4.52 31.12
CA PRO A 184 3.98 -5.78 31.83
C PRO A 184 3.46 -6.87 30.87
N PRO A 185 3.92 -8.12 30.99
CA PRO A 185 3.36 -9.23 30.22
C PRO A 185 1.84 -9.32 30.43
N GLY A 186 1.08 -9.31 29.34
CA GLY A 186 -0.38 -9.40 29.39
C GLY A 186 -1.13 -8.08 29.59
N SER A 187 -0.45 -6.93 29.67
CA SER A 187 -1.14 -5.63 29.57
C SER A 187 -1.66 -5.44 28.14
N THR A 188 -2.97 -5.36 28.01
CA THR A 188 -3.70 -5.25 26.73
C THR A 188 -4.62 -4.04 26.61
N PRO A 189 -5.05 -3.34 27.70
CA PRO A 189 -5.85 -2.14 27.56
C PRO A 189 -5.09 -1.06 26.81
N LEU A 190 -5.76 -0.45 25.84
CA LEU A 190 -5.21 0.61 25.00
C LEU A 190 -4.85 1.85 25.84
N GLU A 191 -5.60 2.05 26.92
CA GLU A 191 -5.43 3.08 27.95
C GLU A 191 -4.13 2.92 28.75
N GLU A 192 -3.72 1.68 29.02
CA GLU A 192 -2.48 1.39 29.73
C GLU A 192 -1.28 1.57 28.82
N TRP A 193 -1.40 1.13 27.56
CA TRP A 193 -0.35 1.27 26.57
C TRP A 193 -0.08 2.75 26.21
N CYS A 194 -1.12 3.52 25.92
CA CYS A 194 -1.03 4.93 25.56
C CYS A 194 -1.61 5.81 26.67
N THR A 195 -0.75 6.21 27.59
CA THR A 195 -1.11 6.88 28.85
C THR A 195 -1.59 8.33 28.68
N THR A 196 -1.60 8.86 27.46
CA THR A 196 -1.98 10.25 27.19
C THR A 196 -3.47 10.45 27.17
N GLU A 197 -3.90 11.67 27.46
CA GLU A 197 -5.31 12.10 27.43
C GLU A 197 -5.82 12.29 25.99
N VAL A 198 -5.48 11.36 25.10
CA VAL A 198 -6.01 11.25 23.73
C VAL A 198 -7.29 10.41 23.72
N SER A 199 -8.10 10.56 22.67
CA SER A 199 -9.31 9.75 22.51
C SER A 199 -8.97 8.27 22.29
N HIS A 200 -9.93 7.37 22.57
CA HIS A 200 -9.75 5.95 22.30
C HIS A 200 -9.46 5.68 20.81
N ASP A 201 -10.16 6.37 19.92
CA ASP A 201 -9.98 6.24 18.47
C ASP A 201 -8.59 6.69 18.00
N ASP A 202 -8.04 7.76 18.58
CA ASP A 202 -6.68 8.22 18.26
C ASP A 202 -5.62 7.22 18.72
N ARG A 203 -5.81 6.60 19.90
CA ARG A 203 -4.92 5.52 20.34
C ARG A 203 -5.00 4.33 19.40
N LEU A 204 -6.21 3.97 18.96
CA LEU A 204 -6.41 2.84 18.05
C LEU A 204 -5.75 3.12 16.70
N ARG A 205 -5.89 4.35 16.20
CA ARG A 205 -5.19 4.80 14.99
C ARG A 205 -3.68 4.74 15.15
N LEU A 206 -3.13 5.31 16.21
CA LEU A 206 -1.69 5.26 16.46
C LEU A 206 -1.19 3.81 16.53
N ARG A 207 -1.93 2.94 17.23
CA ARG A 207 -1.60 1.50 17.29
C ARG A 207 -1.57 0.86 15.91
N HIS A 208 -2.57 1.15 15.08
CA HIS A 208 -2.60 0.65 13.71
C HIS A 208 -1.43 1.21 12.89
N ARG A 209 -1.12 2.51 13.00
CA ARG A 209 0.03 3.13 12.29
C ARG A 209 1.33 2.40 12.60
N LEU A 210 1.60 2.14 13.88
CA LEU A 210 2.78 1.40 14.33
C LEU A 210 2.78 -0.07 13.89
N LYS A 211 1.59 -0.67 13.71
CA LYS A 211 1.47 -2.05 13.23
C LYS A 211 1.79 -2.18 11.74
N TYR A 212 1.44 -1.17 10.96
CA TYR A 212 1.69 -1.11 9.52
C TYR A 212 2.98 -0.35 9.17
N ASP A 213 3.83 -0.06 10.15
CA ASP A 213 5.10 0.62 9.91
C ASP A 213 6.20 -0.34 9.43
N GLY A 214 6.95 0.06 8.40
CA GLY A 214 8.10 -0.66 7.87
C GLY A 214 7.78 -1.85 6.96
N HIS A 215 8.84 -2.50 6.46
CA HIS A 215 8.82 -3.70 5.62
C HIS A 215 7.98 -3.61 4.33
N VAL A 216 7.72 -2.39 3.83
CA VAL A 216 6.88 -2.18 2.64
C VAL A 216 7.48 -2.84 1.41
N LEU A 217 8.80 -2.72 1.17
CA LEU A 217 9.47 -3.33 0.01
C LEU A 217 9.29 -4.87 -0.05
N PRO A 218 9.64 -5.65 0.99
CA PRO A 218 9.38 -7.10 1.00
C PRO A 218 7.92 -7.46 0.71
N ILE A 219 6.95 -6.67 1.21
CA ILE A 219 5.51 -6.91 1.02
C ILE A 219 5.09 -6.67 -0.43
N VAL A 220 5.45 -5.52 -1.01
CA VAL A 220 5.08 -5.19 -2.40
C VAL A 220 5.76 -6.14 -3.39
N LEU A 221 7.03 -6.50 -3.15
CA LEU A 221 7.75 -7.45 -3.98
C LEU A 221 7.14 -8.84 -3.90
N ALA A 222 6.85 -9.34 -2.69
CA ALA A 222 6.17 -10.62 -2.51
C ALA A 222 4.82 -10.67 -3.24
N THR A 223 4.05 -9.58 -3.16
CA THR A 223 2.75 -9.45 -3.83
C THR A 223 2.89 -9.50 -5.35
N CYS A 224 3.82 -8.73 -5.93
CA CYS A 224 4.08 -8.73 -7.37
C CYS A 224 4.58 -10.09 -7.87
N VAL A 225 5.52 -10.72 -7.16
CA VAL A 225 6.02 -12.07 -7.51
C VAL A 225 4.89 -13.09 -7.46
N ALA A 226 4.01 -13.00 -6.46
CA ALA A 226 2.87 -13.90 -6.37
C ALA A 226 1.85 -13.68 -7.49
N LEU A 227 1.58 -12.44 -7.90
CA LEU A 227 0.74 -12.13 -9.04
C LEU A 227 1.30 -12.71 -10.34
N ALA A 228 2.60 -12.52 -10.59
CA ALA A 228 3.27 -13.07 -11.77
C ALA A 228 3.22 -14.62 -11.75
N ALA A 229 3.54 -15.21 -10.60
CA ALA A 229 3.58 -16.66 -10.44
C ALA A 229 2.19 -17.31 -10.52
N GLU A 230 1.12 -16.72 -10.01
CA GLU A 230 -0.18 -17.40 -9.93
C GLU A 230 -1.17 -16.96 -11.03
N LEU A 231 -1.04 -15.74 -11.57
CA LEU A 231 -1.92 -15.27 -12.65
C LEU A 231 -1.25 -15.36 -14.03
N TYR A 232 0.06 -15.10 -14.14
CA TYR A 232 0.72 -14.96 -15.44
C TYR A 232 1.53 -16.20 -15.89
N ALA A 233 1.96 -17.04 -14.96
CA ALA A 233 2.59 -18.33 -15.24
C ALA A 233 1.57 -19.47 -15.36
N THR A 234 1.70 -20.30 -16.39
CA THR A 234 0.84 -21.46 -16.62
C THR A 234 1.69 -22.70 -16.81
N ASP A 235 1.20 -23.84 -16.34
CA ASP A 235 1.93 -25.10 -16.42
C ASP A 235 1.88 -25.61 -17.87
N VAL A 236 3.05 -25.92 -18.45
CA VAL A 236 3.14 -26.35 -19.85
C VAL A 236 2.70 -27.82 -20.00
N SER A 237 2.87 -28.62 -18.95
CA SER A 237 2.64 -30.06 -18.95
C SER A 237 1.22 -30.48 -18.57
N SER A 238 0.45 -29.63 -17.89
CA SER A 238 -0.97 -29.91 -17.58
C SER A 238 -1.84 -29.57 -18.79
N SER A 239 -1.71 -30.39 -19.83
CA SER A 239 -2.67 -30.45 -20.94
C SER A 239 -4.04 -31.01 -20.47
N THR A 240 -4.45 -30.80 -19.22
CA THR A 240 -5.86 -30.86 -18.87
C THR A 240 -6.50 -29.66 -19.55
N ALA A 241 -7.12 -29.89 -20.70
CA ALA A 241 -7.61 -28.90 -21.67
C ALA A 241 -8.55 -27.79 -21.12
N ASN A 242 -8.83 -27.79 -19.82
CA ASN A 242 -9.83 -26.98 -19.15
C ASN A 242 -9.27 -25.86 -18.25
N GLU A 243 -7.97 -25.83 -17.94
CA GLU A 243 -7.44 -24.73 -17.11
C GLU A 243 -7.30 -23.45 -17.94
N LYS A 244 -8.03 -22.40 -17.52
CA LYS A 244 -8.01 -21.09 -18.19
C LYS A 244 -6.84 -20.27 -17.64
N ARG A 245 -6.10 -19.63 -18.55
CA ARG A 245 -5.07 -18.63 -18.21
C ARG A 245 -5.74 -17.43 -17.55
N LEU A 246 -5.15 -16.84 -16.53
CA LEU A 246 -5.75 -15.71 -15.83
C LEU A 246 -5.04 -14.42 -16.20
N ARG A 247 -5.75 -13.31 -16.35
CA ARG A 247 -5.10 -12.02 -16.61
C ARG A 247 -5.84 -10.92 -15.88
N LEU A 248 -5.09 -9.95 -15.39
CA LEU A 248 -5.69 -8.74 -14.85
C LEU A 248 -6.12 -7.82 -16.01
N SER A 249 -7.18 -7.05 -15.77
CA SER A 249 -7.58 -5.93 -16.60
C SER A 249 -8.13 -4.81 -15.74
N ILE A 250 -8.11 -3.59 -16.25
CA ILE A 250 -8.69 -2.41 -15.60
C ILE A 250 -9.51 -1.67 -16.65
N ALA A 251 -10.74 -1.27 -16.33
CA ALA A 251 -11.63 -0.59 -17.27
C ALA A 251 -11.69 -1.28 -18.66
N ASN A 252 -11.77 -2.62 -18.66
CA ASN A 252 -11.72 -3.49 -19.86
C ASN A 252 -10.39 -3.55 -20.63
N SER A 253 -9.37 -2.79 -20.26
CA SER A 253 -8.04 -2.83 -20.85
C SER A 253 -7.16 -3.86 -20.13
N PRO A 254 -6.56 -4.85 -20.82
CA PRO A 254 -5.66 -5.81 -20.19
C PRO A 254 -4.46 -5.14 -19.52
N VAL A 255 -4.04 -5.64 -18.36
CA VAL A 255 -2.77 -5.24 -17.73
C VAL A 255 -1.63 -5.90 -18.50
N THR A 256 -0.74 -5.06 -19.03
CA THR A 256 0.39 -5.45 -19.87
C THR A 256 1.69 -5.52 -19.12
N ASP A 257 1.78 -4.79 -18.03
CA ASP A 257 2.93 -4.78 -17.14
C ASP A 257 2.49 -4.42 -15.72
N PHE A 258 3.26 -4.86 -14.74
CA PHE A 258 3.14 -4.43 -13.35
C PHE A 258 4.46 -4.67 -12.63
N GLY A 259 4.66 -3.94 -11.55
CA GLY A 259 5.90 -3.99 -10.82
C GLY A 259 5.91 -3.02 -9.65
N ILE A 260 7.11 -2.63 -9.25
CA ILE A 260 7.33 -1.77 -8.10
C ILE A 260 7.73 -0.39 -8.59
N VAL A 261 7.19 0.63 -7.94
CA VAL A 261 7.66 2.01 -8.05
C VAL A 261 8.38 2.35 -6.75
N THR A 262 9.49 3.06 -6.87
CA THR A 262 10.17 3.70 -5.74
C THR A 262 10.12 5.20 -5.90
N GLY A 263 10.15 5.91 -4.78
CA GLY A 263 10.19 7.36 -4.77
C GLY A 263 9.81 7.94 -3.42
N ILE A 264 9.32 9.17 -3.45
CA ILE A 264 9.03 9.96 -2.26
C ILE A 264 7.52 10.03 -2.07
N ALA A 265 7.05 9.74 -0.85
CA ALA A 265 5.76 10.15 -0.39
C ALA A 265 5.85 11.60 0.12
N ASP A 266 5.19 12.57 -0.51
CA ASP A 266 5.15 13.95 -0.04
C ASP A 266 4.24 14.05 1.20
N VAL A 267 4.88 13.85 2.36
CA VAL A 267 4.24 13.76 3.67
C VAL A 267 4.79 14.88 4.54
N GLY A 268 3.92 15.82 4.90
CA GLY A 268 4.23 16.86 5.90
C GLY A 268 4.56 16.25 7.26
N ASP A 269 5.41 16.91 8.03
CA ASP A 269 5.92 16.37 9.30
C ASP A 269 4.81 16.00 10.27
N GLU A 270 3.65 16.67 10.23
CA GLU A 270 2.50 16.39 11.11
C GLU A 270 1.93 14.97 10.94
N ASN A 271 2.28 14.35 9.83
CA ASN A 271 1.87 13.02 9.45
C ASN A 271 2.98 11.98 9.65
N ARG A 272 4.19 12.38 10.06
CA ARG A 272 5.30 11.48 10.42
C ARG A 272 5.23 11.08 11.89
N LEU A 273 6.00 10.08 12.32
CA LEU A 273 6.15 9.77 13.75
C LEU A 273 7.64 9.86 14.12
N ALA A 274 7.93 10.65 15.14
CA ALA A 274 9.24 10.67 15.77
C ALA A 274 9.16 9.97 17.12
N PHE A 275 10.17 9.17 17.44
CA PHE A 275 10.27 8.46 18.70
C PHE A 275 11.46 8.96 19.49
N GLN A 276 11.26 9.15 20.79
CA GLN A 276 12.35 9.42 21.72
C GLN A 276 12.31 8.41 22.86
N ASN A 277 13.41 7.69 23.05
CA ASN A 277 13.58 6.83 24.20
C ASN A 277 13.85 7.71 25.43
N ILE A 278 12.97 7.68 26.42
CA ILE A 278 13.07 8.54 27.61
C ILE A 278 14.22 8.14 28.54
N ILE A 279 14.70 6.90 28.44
CA ILE A 279 15.80 6.39 29.27
C ILE A 279 17.14 6.76 28.63
N THR A 280 17.31 6.45 27.35
CA THR A 280 18.59 6.68 26.65
C THR A 280 18.70 8.09 26.05
N GLY A 281 17.58 8.76 25.82
CA GLY A 281 17.50 10.03 25.10
C GLY A 281 17.66 9.91 23.59
N GLU A 282 17.85 8.70 23.07
CA GLU A 282 18.03 8.43 21.64
C GLU A 282 16.75 8.72 20.85
N TRP A 283 16.96 9.20 19.63
CA TRP A 283 15.90 9.51 18.68
C TRP A 283 15.86 8.47 17.57
N SER A 284 14.66 8.08 17.18
CA SER A 284 14.42 7.32 15.96
C SER A 284 13.19 7.89 15.23
N VAL A 285 13.12 7.64 13.94
CA VAL A 285 11.97 7.99 13.09
C VAL A 285 11.33 6.72 12.59
N ASN A 286 10.06 6.81 12.20
CA ASN A 286 9.37 5.72 11.51
C ASN A 286 9.94 5.50 10.10
N GLN A 287 9.26 4.70 9.28
CA GLN A 287 9.60 4.57 7.87
C GLN A 287 9.87 5.94 7.22
N SER A 288 10.96 6.05 6.45
CA SER A 288 11.25 7.28 5.72
C SER A 288 10.25 7.46 4.58
N PRO A 289 9.57 8.61 4.47
CA PRO A 289 8.74 8.89 3.29
C PRO A 289 9.58 9.13 2.03
N GLU A 290 10.89 9.39 2.16
CA GLU A 290 11.80 9.54 1.02
C GLU A 290 12.20 8.20 0.38
N ASP A 291 11.93 7.10 1.09
CA ASP A 291 12.20 5.73 0.66
C ASP A 291 10.89 4.92 0.67
N HIS A 292 9.99 5.28 -0.25
CA HIS A 292 8.64 4.73 -0.30
C HIS A 292 8.43 3.84 -1.53
N TYR A 293 7.58 2.81 -1.35
CA TYR A 293 7.39 1.74 -2.33
C TYR A 293 5.90 1.48 -2.56
N TRP A 294 5.48 1.41 -3.82
CA TRP A 294 4.11 1.05 -4.19
C TRP A 294 4.06 0.23 -5.48
N ILE A 295 2.90 -0.36 -5.79
CA ILE A 295 2.73 -1.22 -6.96
C ILE A 295 2.14 -0.40 -8.10
N TYR A 296 2.71 -0.50 -9.31
CA TYR A 296 2.08 0.02 -10.53
C TYR A 296 1.51 -1.10 -11.39
N PHE A 297 0.49 -0.75 -12.18
CA PHE A 297 -0.12 -1.58 -13.22
C PHE A 297 -0.27 -0.74 -14.48
N LYS A 298 0.38 -1.16 -15.57
CA LYS A 298 0.25 -0.55 -16.89
C LYS A 298 -0.77 -1.34 -17.69
N THR A 299 -1.74 -0.63 -18.29
CA THR A 299 -2.71 -1.24 -19.20
C THR A 299 -2.25 -1.12 -20.65
N LEU A 300 -2.84 -1.93 -21.54
CA LEU A 300 -2.56 -1.87 -22.97
C LEU A 300 -2.98 -0.54 -23.62
N ALA A 301 -3.89 0.19 -22.96
CA ALA A 301 -4.30 1.52 -23.37
C ALA A 301 -3.28 2.60 -22.97
N GLY A 302 -2.20 2.25 -22.29
CA GLY A 302 -1.17 3.18 -21.81
C GLY A 302 -1.54 3.89 -20.49
N HIS A 303 -2.63 3.49 -19.83
CA HIS A 303 -2.98 4.03 -18.53
C HIS A 303 -2.25 3.29 -17.41
N ASP A 304 -1.75 4.06 -16.45
CA ASP A 304 -1.11 3.59 -15.23
C ASP A 304 -2.07 3.69 -14.05
N PHE A 305 -2.10 2.62 -13.27
CA PHE A 305 -2.84 2.50 -12.02
C PHE A 305 -1.87 2.12 -10.93
N PHE A 306 -2.13 2.55 -9.71
CA PHE A 306 -1.25 2.36 -8.59
C PHE A 306 -2.01 1.84 -7.39
N VAL A 307 -1.29 1.08 -6.58
CA VAL A 307 -1.77 0.53 -5.34
C VAL A 307 -0.73 0.73 -4.26
N ASP A 308 -1.15 1.34 -3.17
CA ASP A 308 -0.27 1.67 -2.04
C ASP A 308 -0.88 1.19 -0.72
N TYR A 309 -0.07 0.45 0.05
CA TYR A 309 -0.43 -0.08 1.35
C TYR A 309 0.44 0.44 2.49
N GLY A 310 1.44 1.29 2.20
CA GLY A 310 2.35 1.86 3.19
C GLY A 310 1.92 3.25 3.69
N MET A 311 1.08 3.99 2.96
CA MET A 311 0.70 5.36 3.36
C MET A 311 -0.02 5.49 4.71
N PHE A 312 -0.55 4.40 5.25
CA PHE A 312 -1.22 4.43 6.54
C PHE A 312 -0.26 4.76 7.70
N SER A 313 1.01 4.35 7.62
CA SER A 313 2.03 4.73 8.63
C SER A 313 2.20 6.26 8.69
N PHE A 314 2.02 6.92 7.55
CA PHE A 314 2.03 8.37 7.37
C PHE A 314 0.67 9.05 7.62
N ASN A 315 -0.19 8.47 8.47
CA ASN A 315 -1.47 9.07 8.86
C ASN A 315 -2.46 9.29 7.71
N PHE A 316 -2.29 8.66 6.54
CA PHE A 316 -3.30 8.69 5.48
C PHE A 316 -4.36 7.62 5.78
N PRO A 317 -5.59 8.00 6.16
CA PRO A 317 -6.52 7.09 6.81
C PRO A 317 -7.39 6.28 5.84
N GLY A 318 -6.88 6.01 4.63
CA GLY A 318 -7.58 5.28 3.60
C GLY A 318 -7.63 3.79 3.93
N MET A 319 -8.84 3.28 4.13
CA MET A 319 -9.13 1.89 4.47
C MET A 319 -10.03 1.25 3.41
N LEU A 320 -9.79 -0.03 3.15
CA LEU A 320 -10.58 -0.90 2.29
C LEU A 320 -11.50 -1.74 3.16
N ASN A 321 -12.81 -1.67 2.90
CA ASN A 321 -13.76 -2.57 3.53
C ASN A 321 -13.67 -3.96 2.87
N ILE A 322 -13.17 -4.95 3.63
CA ILE A 322 -12.94 -6.32 3.15
C ILE A 322 -14.01 -7.32 3.58
N LYS A 323 -14.99 -6.89 4.39
CA LYS A 323 -16.09 -7.74 4.84
C LYS A 323 -16.81 -8.52 3.71
N PRO A 324 -17.07 -7.93 2.52
CA PRO A 324 -17.71 -8.66 1.41
C PRO A 324 -16.86 -9.77 0.79
N TYR A 325 -15.54 -9.75 1.01
CA TYR A 325 -14.59 -10.64 0.33
C TYR A 325 -14.46 -12.02 1.01
N LYS A 326 -15.03 -12.17 2.23
CA LYS A 326 -15.13 -13.45 2.98
C LYS A 326 -13.80 -14.21 3.08
N PHE A 327 -12.74 -13.53 3.51
CA PHE A 327 -11.44 -14.18 3.67
C PHE A 327 -11.44 -15.12 4.90
N PRO A 328 -11.03 -16.38 4.75
CA PRO A 328 -11.24 -17.40 5.78
C PRO A 328 -10.34 -17.28 7.02
N LEU A 329 -9.31 -16.42 7.01
CA LEU A 329 -8.34 -16.36 8.12
C LEU A 329 -8.58 -15.20 9.09
N MET A 330 -9.60 -14.37 8.85
CA MET A 330 -9.78 -13.13 9.59
C MET A 330 -11.20 -12.97 10.09
N ASP A 331 -11.49 -13.64 11.19
CA ASP A 331 -12.63 -13.29 12.02
C ASP A 331 -12.34 -11.92 12.68
N GLY A 332 -13.20 -10.94 12.42
CA GLY A 332 -13.18 -9.65 13.12
C GLY A 332 -12.35 -8.53 12.47
N VAL A 333 -11.77 -8.74 11.28
CA VAL A 333 -11.14 -7.64 10.51
C VAL A 333 -12.02 -7.27 9.33
N ASP A 334 -12.76 -6.18 9.47
CA ASP A 334 -13.66 -5.66 8.44
C ASP A 334 -12.97 -4.65 7.51
N GLU A 335 -11.85 -4.06 7.95
CA GLU A 335 -11.17 -2.95 7.28
C GLU A 335 -9.64 -3.11 7.35
N ILE A 336 -8.96 -2.77 6.25
CA ILE A 336 -7.50 -2.80 6.14
C ILE A 336 -6.98 -1.58 5.38
N PRO A 337 -5.75 -1.11 5.61
CA PRO A 337 -5.17 -0.02 4.82
C PRO A 337 -5.15 -0.30 3.33
N GLY A 338 -5.33 0.74 2.52
CA GLY A 338 -5.02 0.66 1.11
C GLY A 338 -5.57 1.78 0.25
N PHE A 339 -4.76 2.18 -0.73
CA PHE A 339 -5.07 3.19 -1.73
C PHE A 339 -5.03 2.56 -3.12
N PHE A 340 -6.01 2.90 -3.95
CA PHE A 340 -6.05 2.56 -5.37
C PHE A 340 -6.28 3.84 -6.16
N PHE A 341 -5.33 4.22 -7.01
CA PHE A 341 -5.35 5.51 -7.71
C PHE A 341 -4.77 5.40 -9.12
N THR A 342 -4.93 6.47 -9.91
CA THR A 342 -4.48 6.54 -11.31
C THR A 342 -3.72 7.85 -11.55
N THR A 343 -2.89 7.92 -12.59
CA THR A 343 -2.27 9.20 -12.99
C THR A 343 -3.30 10.25 -13.40
N ALA A 344 -4.40 9.84 -14.04
CA ALA A 344 -5.45 10.75 -14.51
C ALA A 344 -6.29 11.33 -13.35
N THR A 345 -6.48 10.57 -12.28
CA THR A 345 -7.21 11.02 -11.09
C THR A 345 -6.46 12.08 -10.29
N ASN A 346 -5.14 12.24 -10.45
CA ASN A 346 -4.41 13.36 -9.88
C ASN A 346 -4.85 14.72 -10.46
N VAL A 347 -5.60 14.74 -11.56
CA VAL A 347 -6.12 15.98 -12.18
C VAL A 347 -7.55 16.28 -11.73
N THR A 348 -8.30 15.30 -11.21
CA THR A 348 -9.76 15.46 -10.97
C THR A 348 -10.28 14.96 -9.62
N ALA A 349 -9.48 14.31 -8.78
CA ALA A 349 -9.85 14.06 -7.39
C ALA A 349 -9.62 15.37 -6.60
N PRO A 350 -10.67 16.16 -6.33
CA PRO A 350 -10.47 17.53 -5.88
C PRO A 350 -9.95 17.54 -4.42
N THR A 351 -8.88 18.28 -4.17
CA THR A 351 -8.56 18.97 -2.89
C THR A 351 -8.09 18.20 -1.64
N VAL A 352 -8.00 16.86 -1.63
CA VAL A 352 -7.33 16.13 -0.52
C VAL A 352 -5.87 15.75 -0.84
N LEU A 353 -5.53 15.66 -2.12
CA LEU A 353 -4.20 15.23 -2.61
C LEU A 353 -3.66 16.15 -3.72
N ASP A 354 -4.07 17.42 -3.74
CA ASP A 354 -3.72 18.41 -4.79
C ASP A 354 -2.21 18.79 -4.84
N GLY A 355 -1.36 18.11 -4.05
CA GLY A 355 0.10 18.28 -4.04
C GLY A 355 0.91 17.17 -4.70
N GLY A 356 0.28 16.10 -5.21
CA GLY A 356 1.05 14.96 -5.72
C GLY A 356 1.77 14.22 -4.59
N VAL A 357 1.01 13.50 -3.77
CA VAL A 357 1.53 12.75 -2.60
C VAL A 357 2.59 11.71 -2.96
N TRP A 358 2.71 11.33 -4.23
CA TRP A 358 3.74 10.41 -4.69
C TRP A 358 4.58 11.08 -5.78
N ILE A 359 5.88 11.19 -5.51
CA ILE A 359 6.88 11.61 -6.47
C ILE A 359 7.66 10.37 -6.85
N GLU A 360 7.37 9.86 -8.04
CA GLU A 360 8.05 8.69 -8.61
C GLU A 360 9.51 9.01 -8.95
N ASP A 361 10.41 8.11 -8.56
CA ASP A 361 11.83 8.15 -8.92
C ASP A 361 12.17 7.03 -9.91
N ASN A 362 11.93 5.76 -9.56
CA ASN A 362 12.24 4.61 -10.41
C ASN A 362 11.07 3.63 -10.55
N ARG A 363 11.04 2.90 -11.67
CA ARG A 363 10.11 1.78 -11.93
C ARG A 363 10.83 0.50 -12.27
N PHE A 364 10.33 -0.59 -11.69
CA PHE A 364 10.88 -1.94 -11.87
C PHE A 364 9.77 -2.91 -12.24
N SER A 365 9.74 -3.36 -13.50
CA SER A 365 8.80 -4.37 -13.96
C SER A 365 9.13 -5.73 -13.37
N VAL A 366 8.25 -6.27 -12.52
CA VAL A 366 8.38 -7.65 -12.01
C VAL A 366 7.97 -8.65 -13.08
N LEU A 367 6.98 -8.31 -13.90
CA LEU A 367 6.48 -9.20 -14.95
C LEU A 367 7.51 -9.43 -16.07
N ARG A 368 8.37 -8.44 -16.35
CA ARG A 368 9.34 -8.47 -17.46
C ARG A 368 10.79 -8.56 -17.00
N GLU A 369 11.05 -8.66 -15.70
CA GLU A 369 12.40 -8.85 -15.19
C GLU A 369 12.92 -10.26 -15.53
N SER A 370 13.93 -10.29 -16.39
CA SER A 370 14.56 -11.52 -16.88
C SER A 370 15.26 -12.31 -15.78
N THR A 371 15.81 -11.63 -14.77
CA THR A 371 16.48 -12.31 -13.65
C THR A 371 15.52 -13.15 -12.82
N LEU A 372 14.23 -12.81 -12.81
CA LEU A 372 13.18 -13.54 -12.08
C LEU A 372 12.58 -14.71 -12.88
N GLU A 373 12.95 -14.90 -14.16
CA GLU A 373 12.36 -15.94 -15.02
C GLU A 373 12.54 -17.36 -14.43
N SER A 374 13.71 -17.63 -13.83
CA SER A 374 14.01 -18.90 -13.18
C SER A 374 13.09 -19.17 -11.99
N PHE A 375 12.78 -18.13 -11.20
CA PHE A 375 11.88 -18.22 -10.05
C PHE A 375 10.46 -18.62 -10.49
N PHE A 376 9.98 -18.06 -11.60
CA PHE A 376 8.63 -18.30 -12.09
C PHE A 376 8.43 -19.66 -12.78
N LYS A 377 9.52 -20.29 -13.26
CA LYS A 377 9.51 -21.64 -13.84
C LYS A 377 9.26 -22.74 -12.80
N LEU A 378 9.54 -22.46 -11.53
CA LEU A 378 9.44 -23.40 -10.43
C LEU A 378 8.08 -23.32 -9.70
N THR A 379 7.68 -24.42 -9.05
CA THR A 379 6.57 -24.42 -8.09
C THR A 379 6.94 -23.56 -6.87
N CYS A 380 5.98 -23.27 -5.98
CA CYS A 380 6.25 -22.43 -4.81
C CYS A 380 7.28 -23.07 -3.88
N GLU A 381 7.04 -24.33 -3.51
CA GLU A 381 7.96 -25.05 -2.63
C GLU A 381 9.34 -25.18 -3.26
N SER A 382 9.42 -25.52 -4.56
CA SER A 382 10.70 -25.68 -5.26
C SER A 382 11.44 -24.35 -5.43
N ALA A 383 10.75 -23.26 -5.77
CA ALA A 383 11.37 -21.94 -5.94
C ALA A 383 12.02 -21.43 -4.65
N LEU A 384 11.35 -21.64 -3.51
CA LEU A 384 11.82 -21.16 -2.20
C LEU A 384 12.90 -22.05 -1.57
N ALA A 385 13.01 -23.29 -2.06
CA ALA A 385 14.10 -24.21 -1.75
C ALA A 385 15.31 -24.01 -2.69
N ASP A 386 15.09 -23.51 -3.90
CA ASP A 386 16.14 -23.27 -4.89
C ASP A 386 16.98 -22.04 -4.54
N LYS A 387 18.26 -22.27 -4.27
CA LYS A 387 19.20 -21.21 -3.87
C LYS A 387 19.40 -20.17 -4.98
N ALA A 388 19.42 -20.57 -6.25
CA ALA A 388 19.68 -19.66 -7.36
C ALA A 388 18.48 -18.73 -7.61
N ALA A 389 17.27 -19.28 -7.57
CA ALA A 389 16.02 -18.53 -7.69
C ALA A 389 15.86 -17.51 -6.56
N MET A 390 16.14 -17.90 -5.31
CA MET A 390 16.12 -16.97 -4.17
C MET A 390 17.22 -15.92 -4.27
N THR A 391 18.42 -16.28 -4.73
CA THR A 391 19.51 -15.31 -4.95
C THR A 391 19.12 -14.27 -6.00
N ALA A 392 18.48 -14.69 -7.10
CA ALA A 392 17.99 -13.77 -8.12
C ALA A 392 16.90 -12.84 -7.58
N LEU A 393 16.01 -13.37 -6.75
CA LEU A 393 14.96 -12.58 -6.10
C LEU A 393 15.54 -11.55 -5.11
N TYR A 394 16.54 -11.93 -4.30
CA TYR A 394 17.21 -10.99 -3.39
C TYR A 394 18.00 -9.93 -4.14
N SER A 395 18.76 -10.32 -5.17
CA SER A 395 19.46 -9.36 -6.03
C SER A 395 18.51 -8.37 -6.72
N PHE A 396 17.30 -8.81 -7.08
CA PHE A 396 16.28 -7.90 -7.58
C PHE A 396 15.75 -6.97 -6.48
N MET A 397 15.59 -7.45 -5.25
CA MET A 397 15.21 -6.59 -4.11
C MET A 397 16.27 -5.52 -3.83
N ASP A 398 17.56 -5.89 -3.80
CA ASP A 398 18.68 -4.95 -3.62
C ASP A 398 18.72 -3.89 -4.73
N LYS A 399 18.43 -4.30 -5.98
CA LYS A 399 18.30 -3.40 -7.13
C LYS A 399 17.14 -2.41 -6.97
N VAL A 400 16.02 -2.83 -6.37
CA VAL A 400 14.86 -1.97 -6.16
C VAL A 400 15.10 -0.98 -5.02
N SER A 401 15.74 -1.40 -3.93
CA SER A 401 16.06 -0.52 -2.79
C SER A 401 17.23 0.43 -3.02
N ASP A 402 18.03 0.24 -4.09
CA ASP A 402 19.29 0.94 -4.31
C ASP A 402 20.30 0.80 -3.14
N HIS A 403 20.14 -0.27 -2.35
CA HIS A 403 21.04 -0.63 -1.26
C HIS A 403 20.93 -2.12 -0.94
N ASP A 404 21.95 -2.67 -0.27
CA ASP A 404 21.91 -4.05 0.20
C ASP A 404 20.78 -4.22 1.24
N CYS A 405 19.86 -5.13 0.99
CA CYS A 405 18.78 -5.44 1.91
C CYS A 405 19.28 -6.21 3.13
N THR A 406 18.64 -6.02 4.28
CA THR A 406 19.07 -6.69 5.51
C THR A 406 18.76 -8.19 5.49
N ALA A 407 19.41 -8.95 6.37
CA ALA A 407 19.07 -10.35 6.59
C ALA A 407 17.61 -10.52 7.08
N LEU A 408 17.05 -9.52 7.75
CA LEU A 408 15.64 -9.53 8.15
C LEU A 408 14.74 -9.39 6.91
N ASP A 409 15.01 -8.43 6.03
CA ASP A 409 14.20 -8.18 4.83
C ASP A 409 14.15 -9.39 3.90
N THR A 410 15.30 -10.03 3.66
CA THR A 410 15.38 -11.25 2.83
C THR A 410 14.62 -12.42 3.44
N ASN A 411 14.68 -12.59 4.77
CA ASN A 411 13.88 -13.60 5.48
C ASN A 411 12.38 -13.31 5.42
N LEU A 412 11.98 -12.06 5.62
CA LEU A 412 10.58 -11.62 5.52
C LEU A 412 10.05 -11.83 4.10
N LEU A 413 10.81 -11.44 3.06
CA LEU A 413 10.42 -11.65 1.67
C LEU A 413 10.11 -13.12 1.38
N LYS A 414 10.97 -14.04 1.83
CA LYS A 414 10.76 -15.48 1.64
C LYS A 414 9.43 -15.94 2.22
N VAL A 415 9.10 -15.49 3.42
CA VAL A 415 7.84 -15.81 4.11
C VAL A 415 6.65 -15.14 3.42
N PHE A 416 6.76 -13.87 3.07
CA PHE A 416 5.68 -13.10 2.45
C PHE A 416 5.33 -13.64 1.06
N VAL A 417 6.31 -14.10 0.28
CA VAL A 417 6.04 -14.77 -1.01
C VAL A 417 5.17 -16.01 -0.83
N GLN A 418 5.39 -16.81 0.23
CA GLN A 418 4.52 -17.96 0.53
C GLN A 418 3.09 -17.52 0.85
N ILE A 419 2.94 -16.52 1.72
CA ILE A 419 1.64 -15.98 2.12
C ILE A 419 0.89 -15.45 0.90
N ALA A 420 1.53 -14.59 0.11
CA ALA A 420 0.95 -13.96 -1.06
C ALA A 420 0.52 -15.00 -2.11
N ARG A 421 1.41 -15.94 -2.46
CA ARG A 421 1.10 -17.01 -3.44
C ARG A 421 -0.04 -17.89 -2.99
N LYS A 422 -0.02 -18.34 -1.73
CA LYS A 422 -1.07 -19.19 -1.18
C LYS A 422 -2.42 -18.49 -1.17
N THR A 423 -2.43 -17.21 -0.82
CA THR A 423 -3.64 -16.38 -0.78
C THR A 423 -4.23 -16.21 -2.18
N ILE A 424 -3.43 -15.78 -3.15
CA ILE A 424 -3.87 -15.62 -4.55
C ILE A 424 -4.31 -16.97 -5.12
N ARG A 425 -3.54 -18.03 -4.92
CA ARG A 425 -3.90 -19.37 -5.41
C ARG A 425 -5.22 -19.86 -4.83
N SER A 426 -5.41 -19.77 -3.52
CA SER A 426 -6.65 -20.19 -2.85
C SER A 426 -7.85 -19.45 -3.43
N ASN A 427 -7.73 -18.13 -3.59
CA ASN A 427 -8.77 -17.30 -4.18
C ASN A 427 -9.07 -17.67 -5.64
N VAL A 428 -8.03 -17.89 -6.44
CA VAL A 428 -8.14 -18.26 -7.86
C VAL A 428 -8.77 -19.63 -8.06
N VAL A 429 -8.27 -20.64 -7.34
CA VAL A 429 -8.76 -22.03 -7.42
C VAL A 429 -10.19 -22.10 -6.91
N GLY A 430 -10.48 -21.44 -5.79
CA GLY A 430 -11.83 -21.32 -5.24
C GLY A 430 -12.75 -20.40 -6.05
N LYS A 431 -12.24 -19.68 -7.06
CA LYS A 431 -12.96 -18.68 -7.87
C LYS A 431 -13.70 -17.64 -7.04
N GLN A 432 -13.24 -17.36 -5.83
CA GLN A 432 -13.87 -16.41 -4.90
C GLN A 432 -13.95 -15.00 -5.51
N TYR A 433 -12.99 -14.64 -6.37
CA TYR A 433 -12.97 -13.35 -7.06
C TYR A 433 -14.16 -13.11 -7.99
N LEU A 434 -14.92 -14.15 -8.36
CA LEU A 434 -16.17 -13.99 -9.11
C LEU A 434 -17.32 -13.44 -8.25
N GLU A 435 -17.20 -13.54 -6.93
CA GLU A 435 -18.19 -13.03 -5.96
C GLU A 435 -17.82 -11.65 -5.42
N PHE A 436 -16.65 -11.12 -5.78
CA PHE A 436 -16.19 -9.83 -5.26
C PHE A 436 -17.07 -8.68 -5.76
N PRO A 437 -17.32 -7.66 -4.92
CA PRO A 437 -17.97 -6.44 -5.35
C PRO A 437 -17.24 -5.82 -6.54
N GLU A 438 -17.98 -5.31 -7.53
CA GLU A 438 -17.39 -4.64 -8.69
C GLU A 438 -16.57 -3.41 -8.27
N ARG A 439 -17.06 -2.70 -7.24
CA ARG A 439 -16.40 -1.53 -6.65
C ARG A 439 -16.19 -1.76 -5.15
N PRO A 440 -14.93 -1.89 -4.70
CA PRO A 440 -14.61 -1.94 -3.28
C PRO A 440 -15.08 -0.68 -2.57
N ARG A 441 -15.54 -0.83 -1.34
CA ARG A 441 -15.92 0.33 -0.51
C ARG A 441 -14.67 0.87 0.19
N LEU A 442 -14.34 2.12 -0.10
CA LEU A 442 -13.36 2.89 0.65
C LEU A 442 -14.01 3.47 1.91
N VAL A 443 -13.31 3.36 3.03
CA VAL A 443 -13.63 3.96 4.31
C VAL A 443 -12.48 4.89 4.67
N PHE A 444 -12.80 6.09 5.14
CA PHE A 444 -11.79 7.02 5.63
C PHE A 444 -11.98 7.13 7.13
N TRP A 445 -10.92 6.85 7.90
CA TRP A 445 -10.94 7.19 9.31
C TRP A 445 -10.80 8.72 9.42
N PRO A 446 -11.74 9.42 10.08
CA PRO A 446 -11.66 10.88 10.18
C PRO A 446 -10.36 11.26 10.91
N PRO A 447 -9.65 12.33 10.53
CA PRO A 447 -8.52 12.80 11.33
C PRO A 447 -8.96 13.06 12.79
N PRO A 448 -8.03 13.12 13.76
CA PRO A 448 -8.38 13.42 15.14
C PRO A 448 -9.22 14.69 15.17
N GLU A 449 -10.34 14.68 15.90
CA GLU A 449 -11.13 15.89 16.07
C GLU A 449 -10.25 16.90 16.83
N VAL A 450 -9.62 17.82 16.11
CA VAL A 450 -9.00 18.99 16.72
C VAL A 450 -10.16 19.78 17.31
N PRO A 451 -10.18 20.04 18.64
CA PRO A 451 -11.27 20.79 19.24
C PRO A 451 -11.40 22.13 18.51
N ASP A 452 -12.57 22.34 17.89
CA ASP A 452 -12.86 23.49 17.02
C ASP A 452 -13.10 24.76 17.85
N ASP A 453 -12.10 25.10 18.66
CA ASP A 453 -12.05 26.28 19.51
C ASP A 453 -10.90 27.14 19.00
N PRO A 454 -11.18 28.09 18.07
CA PRO A 454 -10.17 28.97 17.50
C PRO A 454 -9.35 29.72 18.57
N GLN A 455 -9.94 29.93 19.76
CA GLN A 455 -9.23 30.55 20.87
C GLN A 455 -8.26 29.58 21.55
N ILE A 456 -8.56 28.28 21.60
CA ILE A 456 -7.60 27.27 22.06
C ILE A 456 -6.44 27.18 21.10
N GLU A 457 -6.66 27.11 19.78
CA GLU A 457 -5.57 27.06 18.80
C GLU A 457 -4.64 28.28 18.98
N GLN A 458 -5.20 29.49 19.06
CA GLN A 458 -4.40 30.71 19.31
C GLN A 458 -3.68 30.72 20.66
N ARG A 459 -4.32 30.25 21.74
CA ARG A 459 -3.72 30.21 23.09
C ARG A 459 -2.62 29.14 23.18
N THR A 460 -2.83 27.99 22.56
CA THR A 460 -1.84 26.91 22.44
C THR A 460 -0.64 27.41 21.67
N VAL A 461 -0.82 27.93 20.46
CA VAL A 461 0.27 28.51 19.64
C VAL A 461 1.04 29.60 20.41
N LYS A 462 0.33 30.51 21.09
CA LYS A 462 0.99 31.55 21.90
C LYS A 462 1.80 30.95 23.05
N ARG A 463 1.28 29.92 23.74
CA ARG A 463 1.96 29.29 24.87
C ARG A 463 3.21 28.55 24.42
N VAL A 464 3.12 27.88 23.29
CA VAL A 464 4.22 27.14 22.66
C VAL A 464 5.36 28.08 22.33
N LYS A 465 5.07 29.19 21.64
CA LYS A 465 6.08 30.17 21.25
C LYS A 465 6.83 30.71 22.49
N VAL A 466 6.14 30.82 23.62
CA VAL A 466 6.79 31.19 24.89
C VAL A 466 7.74 30.08 25.38
N LEU A 467 7.32 28.82 25.34
CA LEU A 467 8.16 27.69 25.78
C LEU A 467 9.37 27.48 24.86
N ALA A 468 9.18 27.53 23.54
CA ALA A 468 10.26 27.45 22.56
C ALA A 468 11.33 28.53 22.79
N ARG A 469 10.91 29.79 22.99
CA ARG A 469 11.83 30.88 23.34
C ARG A 469 12.62 30.63 24.62
N LYS A 470 12.04 29.96 25.62
CA LYS A 470 12.74 29.63 26.86
C LYS A 470 13.76 28.52 26.66
N ILE A 471 13.42 27.51 25.86
CA ILE A 471 14.35 26.44 25.47
C ILE A 471 15.55 27.04 24.71
N ASN A 472 15.30 27.89 23.71
CA ASN A 472 16.36 28.49 22.89
C ASN A 472 17.31 29.41 23.69
N LYS A 473 16.83 29.97 24.81
CA LYS A 473 17.65 30.75 25.73
C LYS A 473 18.39 29.91 26.77
N GLY A 474 18.17 28.59 26.79
CA GLY A 474 18.69 27.70 27.84
C GLY A 474 18.06 27.96 29.22
N GLU A 475 16.94 28.69 29.30
CA GLU A 475 16.27 29.00 30.57
C GLU A 475 15.57 27.77 31.16
N ILE A 476 15.11 26.87 30.29
CA ILE A 476 14.49 25.59 30.65
C ILE A 476 14.95 24.51 29.68
N THR A 477 15.01 23.28 30.17
CA THR A 477 15.21 22.08 29.36
C THR A 477 13.94 21.75 28.54
N ARG A 478 14.08 20.91 27.52
CA ARG A 478 12.93 20.39 26.75
C ARG A 478 11.93 19.64 27.67
N TRP A 479 12.42 18.92 28.68
CA TRP A 479 11.61 18.20 29.66
C TRP A 479 10.78 19.13 30.55
N GLU A 480 11.40 20.17 31.09
CA GLU A 480 10.70 21.19 31.89
C GLU A 480 9.65 21.92 31.05
N ALA A 481 9.95 22.22 29.78
CA ALA A 481 8.99 22.84 28.87
C ALA A 481 7.76 21.95 28.65
N GLN A 482 7.97 20.64 28.50
CA GLN A 482 6.90 19.67 28.36
C GLN A 482 6.03 19.62 29.63
N ASP A 483 6.62 19.48 30.81
CA ASP A 483 5.90 19.47 32.09
C ASP A 483 5.10 20.77 32.30
N MET A 484 5.69 21.92 31.94
CA MET A 484 5.01 23.21 31.95
C MET A 484 3.82 23.26 30.98
N PHE A 485 3.93 22.62 29.82
CA PHE A 485 2.85 22.54 28.83
C PHE A 485 1.70 21.66 29.33
N ILE A 486 2.02 20.48 29.88
CA ILE A 486 1.04 19.56 30.48
C ILE A 486 0.31 20.22 31.64
N ALA A 487 1.04 20.88 32.54
CA ALA A 487 0.44 21.60 33.66
C ALA A 487 -0.49 22.72 33.18
N TRP A 488 -0.14 23.39 32.08
CA TRP A 488 -0.99 24.39 31.45
C TRP A 488 -2.25 23.77 30.81
N GLN A 489 -2.13 22.67 30.08
CA GLN A 489 -3.28 21.95 29.49
C GLN A 489 -4.26 21.51 30.58
N LYS A 490 -3.76 20.92 31.69
CA LYS A 490 -4.57 20.55 32.86
C LYS A 490 -5.32 21.75 33.43
N LYS A 491 -4.68 22.92 33.54
CA LYS A 491 -5.33 24.17 33.98
C LYS A 491 -6.41 24.65 33.01
N GLN A 492 -6.22 24.52 31.69
CA GLN A 492 -7.27 24.90 30.72
C GLN A 492 -8.47 23.96 30.82
N LYS A 493 -8.24 22.64 30.95
CA LYS A 493 -9.32 21.66 31.14
C LYS A 493 -10.10 21.91 32.43
N ALA A 494 -9.41 22.23 33.53
CA ALA A 494 -10.05 22.58 34.80
C ALA A 494 -10.91 23.84 34.73
N LYS A 495 -10.66 24.75 33.79
CA LYS A 495 -11.49 25.95 33.56
C LYS A 495 -12.73 25.69 32.71
N LYS A 496 -12.79 24.56 31.99
CA LYS A 496 -13.94 24.18 31.15
C LYS A 496 -14.98 23.35 31.90
N LYS A 497 -14.59 22.72 33.01
CA LYS A 497 -15.49 22.12 34.00
C LYS A 497 -15.98 23.21 34.94
#